data_AF-A0A6A6JYR8-F1
#
_entry.id   AF-A0A6A6JYR8-F1
#
_cell.length_a   1.000
_cell.length_b   1.000
_cell.length_c   1.000
_cell.angle_alpha   90.00
_cell.angle_beta   90.00
_cell.angle_gamma   90.00
#
_symmetry.space_group_name_H-M   'P 1'
#
loop_
_entity.id
_entity.type
_entity.pdbx_description
1 polymer ?
#
loop_
_entity_poly.entity_id
_entity_poly.type
_entity_poly.pdbx_seq_one_letter_code
_entity_poly.pdbx_strand_id
1 'polypeptide(L)'
;MWQKLRKASFICHGQVIGEAIGTIKESSAVIIEDIDNLRDEPWILHCYNFAREAGKPLLMTSSLPPHMLNYQLKDLESRIVSAMSASLADPDEELLRIMLVKLFTDRQMHTDIRTVNYILNNVERGKVLSIAGSDSGGGAGIQADIKTITMLGCYAATCITSVTAQNTTGVYGTWNLAPEAVEKQVMAVLSDIKIDSIKIGMLPPRLMETVANVIPGDTPVVLDPVMVATSGFELVGATEFMKCSGALLKKVSLLTPNIPEAEHMSGVTIRTKQDVIRAGEIIKSLGVSGVLVKGGHSDAEEYVEDILLTESGVLCFKNARIPGRAHGTGCTLSSAIASFVACGLSIEESVESAIGYLTNTMRAAPKIGCGYNPVFHNYELFPDANTPSS
;
A
#
# COMPACT_ATOMS: atom_id res chain seq x y z
N MET A 1 -19.34 28.21 -14.29
CA MET A 1 -20.06 26.95 -14.58
C MET A 1 -20.63 26.33 -13.32
N TRP A 2 -19.79 25.97 -12.34
CA TRP A 2 -20.18 25.31 -11.08
C TRP A 2 -21.26 26.01 -10.24
N GLN A 3 -21.26 27.35 -10.13
CA GLN A 3 -22.35 28.08 -9.46
C GLN A 3 -23.72 27.90 -10.12
N LYS A 4 -23.78 27.70 -11.45
CA LYS A 4 -25.02 27.46 -12.19
C LYS A 4 -25.52 26.01 -12.03
N LEU A 5 -24.65 25.08 -11.65
CA LEU A 5 -24.97 23.67 -11.39
C LEU A 5 -25.49 23.42 -9.97
N ARG A 6 -25.43 24.40 -9.05
CA ARG A 6 -25.86 24.25 -7.64
C ARG A 6 -27.34 23.86 -7.46
N LYS A 7 -28.18 24.12 -8.47
CA LYS A 7 -29.60 23.72 -8.53
C LYS A 7 -29.89 22.91 -9.80
N ALA A 8 -28.90 22.16 -10.28
CA ALA A 8 -29.11 21.31 -11.44
C ALA A 8 -30.07 20.17 -11.12
N SER A 9 -30.90 19.80 -12.08
CA SER A 9 -31.73 18.61 -11.98
C SER A 9 -31.04 17.44 -12.66
N PHE A 10 -31.20 16.26 -12.07
CA PHE A 10 -30.72 15.01 -12.63
C PHE A 10 -31.74 14.45 -13.60
N ILE A 11 -31.28 13.99 -14.76
CA ILE A 11 -32.08 13.17 -15.66
C ILE A 11 -31.60 11.73 -15.50
N CYS A 12 -32.52 10.87 -15.07
CA CYS A 12 -32.21 9.47 -14.83
C CYS A 12 -32.46 8.63 -16.09
N HIS A 13 -31.66 7.58 -16.26
CA HIS A 13 -31.91 6.57 -17.27
C HIS A 13 -33.30 5.93 -17.11
N GLY A 14 -34.00 5.69 -18.21
CA GLY A 14 -35.34 5.09 -18.23
C GLY A 14 -36.50 6.08 -18.23
N GLN A 15 -36.25 7.38 -18.04
CA GLN A 15 -37.26 8.41 -18.28
C GLN A 15 -37.62 8.49 -19.77
N VAL A 16 -38.93 8.57 -20.06
CA VAL A 16 -39.40 8.81 -21.42
C VAL A 16 -38.86 10.16 -21.88
N ILE A 17 -38.42 10.26 -23.13
CA ILE A 17 -37.74 11.48 -23.63
C ILE A 17 -38.52 12.77 -23.39
N GLY A 18 -39.86 12.71 -23.37
CA GLY A 18 -40.72 13.86 -23.05
C GLY A 18 -40.54 14.38 -21.63
N GLU A 19 -40.35 13.49 -20.65
CA GLU A 19 -40.10 13.85 -19.24
C GLU A 19 -38.71 14.44 -19.05
N ALA A 20 -37.71 13.86 -19.71
CA ALA A 20 -36.35 14.39 -19.75
C ALA A 20 -36.34 15.81 -20.33
N ILE A 21 -37.03 16.03 -21.47
CA ILE A 21 -37.18 17.36 -22.08
C ILE A 21 -37.90 18.35 -21.16
N GLY A 22 -38.97 17.91 -20.48
CA GLY A 22 -39.67 18.72 -19.47
C GLY A 22 -38.72 19.19 -18.37
N THR A 23 -37.93 18.26 -17.83
CA THR A 23 -36.91 18.54 -16.82
C THR A 23 -35.88 19.56 -17.33
N ILE A 24 -35.41 19.44 -18.58
CA ILE A 24 -34.45 20.38 -19.16
C ILE A 24 -35.04 21.80 -19.27
N LYS A 25 -36.32 21.93 -19.64
CA LYS A 25 -36.98 23.24 -19.78
C LYS A 25 -37.05 23.96 -18.42
N GLU A 26 -37.49 23.25 -17.40
CA GLU A 26 -37.78 23.80 -16.07
C GLU A 26 -36.51 24.07 -15.26
N SER A 27 -35.43 23.33 -15.52
CA SER A 27 -34.19 23.39 -14.73
C SER A 27 -33.26 24.52 -15.18
N SER A 28 -32.48 25.09 -14.25
CA SER A 28 -31.47 26.10 -14.58
C SER A 28 -30.20 25.50 -15.20
N ALA A 29 -29.92 24.24 -14.89
CA ALA A 29 -28.86 23.40 -15.43
C ALA A 29 -29.24 21.93 -15.26
N VAL A 30 -28.55 21.03 -15.94
CA VAL A 30 -28.94 19.63 -16.02
C VAL A 30 -27.71 18.71 -15.91
N ILE A 31 -27.88 17.57 -15.26
CA ILE A 31 -26.86 16.51 -15.14
C ILE A 31 -27.42 15.21 -15.71
N ILE A 32 -26.63 14.54 -16.54
CA ILE A 32 -26.86 13.14 -16.95
C ILE A 32 -25.70 12.32 -16.39
N GLU A 33 -26.01 11.32 -15.59
CA GLU A 33 -24.99 10.48 -14.96
C GLU A 33 -24.68 9.24 -15.80
N ASP A 34 -23.41 8.82 -15.73
CA ASP A 34 -22.88 7.54 -16.23
C ASP A 34 -23.22 7.23 -17.68
N ILE A 35 -22.92 8.18 -18.58
CA ILE A 35 -23.28 8.07 -20.00
C ILE A 35 -22.64 6.86 -20.70
N ASP A 36 -21.54 6.34 -20.17
CA ASP A 36 -20.88 5.10 -20.59
C ASP A 36 -21.71 3.84 -20.34
N ASN A 37 -22.63 3.88 -19.38
CA ASN A 37 -23.55 2.79 -19.07
C ASN A 37 -24.89 2.91 -19.81
N LEU A 38 -25.16 4.05 -20.47
CA LEU A 38 -26.39 4.30 -21.19
C LEU A 38 -26.36 3.70 -22.59
N ARG A 39 -27.26 2.75 -22.86
CA ARG A 39 -27.37 2.09 -24.18
C ARG A 39 -28.25 2.82 -25.20
N ASP A 40 -29.05 3.78 -24.75
CA ASP A 40 -29.98 4.53 -25.61
C ASP A 40 -29.30 5.80 -26.15
N GLU A 41 -28.46 5.63 -27.17
CA GLU A 41 -27.73 6.74 -27.79
C GLU A 41 -28.63 7.84 -28.38
N PRO A 42 -29.75 7.53 -29.07
CA PRO A 42 -30.69 8.55 -29.52
C PRO A 42 -31.21 9.43 -28.37
N TRP A 43 -31.52 8.82 -27.22
CA TRP A 43 -31.99 9.55 -26.06
C TRP A 43 -30.94 10.54 -25.52
N ILE A 44 -29.66 10.12 -25.44
CA ILE A 44 -28.55 10.99 -25.02
C ILE A 44 -28.41 12.16 -25.99
N LEU A 45 -28.43 11.87 -27.30
CA LEU A 45 -28.32 12.88 -28.35
C LEU A 45 -29.46 13.90 -28.31
N HIS A 46 -30.69 13.45 -28.05
CA HIS A 46 -31.84 14.33 -27.89
C HIS A 46 -31.70 15.23 -26.66
N CYS A 47 -31.31 14.69 -25.51
CA CYS A 47 -31.08 15.49 -24.31
C CYS A 47 -29.98 16.53 -24.51
N TYR A 48 -28.87 16.14 -25.16
CA TYR A 48 -27.78 17.04 -25.53
C TYR A 48 -28.25 18.19 -26.42
N ASN A 49 -28.94 17.86 -27.51
CA ASN A 49 -29.43 18.85 -28.47
C ASN A 49 -30.43 19.80 -27.82
N PHE A 50 -31.35 19.28 -27.02
CA PHE A 50 -32.38 20.08 -26.37
C PHE A 50 -31.80 21.02 -25.31
N ALA A 51 -30.86 20.54 -24.48
CA ALA A 51 -30.17 21.39 -23.52
C ALA A 51 -29.41 22.53 -24.21
N ARG A 52 -28.74 22.22 -25.34
CA ARG A 52 -28.02 23.22 -26.14
C ARG A 52 -28.96 24.24 -26.77
N GLU A 53 -30.07 23.80 -27.35
CA GLU A 53 -31.08 24.69 -27.96
C GLU A 53 -31.73 25.61 -26.92
N ALA A 54 -32.02 25.08 -25.73
CA ALA A 54 -32.56 25.84 -24.61
C ALA A 54 -31.52 26.74 -23.90
N GLY A 55 -30.25 26.73 -24.34
CA GLY A 55 -29.16 27.49 -23.73
C GLY A 55 -28.85 27.08 -22.29
N LYS A 56 -29.19 25.84 -21.90
CA LYS A 56 -29.02 25.31 -20.54
C LYS A 56 -27.65 24.64 -20.41
N PRO A 57 -26.90 24.89 -19.33
CA PRO A 57 -25.69 24.11 -19.03
C PRO A 57 -26.04 22.64 -18.82
N LEU A 58 -25.34 21.75 -19.53
CA LEU A 58 -25.43 20.30 -19.40
C LEU A 58 -24.09 19.77 -18.90
N LEU A 59 -24.11 18.98 -17.84
CA LEU A 59 -22.99 18.18 -17.38
C LEU A 59 -23.31 16.71 -17.64
N MET A 60 -22.33 15.97 -18.16
CA MET A 60 -22.42 14.52 -18.35
C MET A 60 -21.27 13.87 -17.58
N THR A 61 -21.56 12.84 -16.79
CA THR A 61 -20.53 12.06 -16.09
C THR A 61 -20.29 10.74 -16.80
N SER A 62 -19.07 10.21 -16.70
CA SER A 62 -18.67 8.95 -17.31
C SER A 62 -17.48 8.37 -16.55
N SER A 63 -17.40 7.04 -16.43
CA SER A 63 -16.20 6.37 -15.90
C SER A 63 -15.06 6.31 -16.92
N LEU A 64 -15.37 6.52 -18.21
CA LEU A 64 -14.42 6.53 -19.33
C LEU A 64 -14.24 7.95 -19.90
N PRO A 65 -13.05 8.31 -20.39
CA PRO A 65 -12.85 9.58 -21.08
C PRO A 65 -13.62 9.61 -22.42
N PRO A 66 -14.00 10.81 -22.93
CA PRO A 66 -14.85 10.95 -24.11
C PRO A 66 -14.43 10.15 -25.36
N HIS A 67 -13.12 9.99 -25.59
CA HIS A 67 -12.57 9.28 -26.75
C HIS A 67 -12.59 7.75 -26.61
N MET A 68 -12.85 7.21 -25.41
CA MET A 68 -13.00 5.77 -25.17
C MET A 68 -14.47 5.32 -25.13
N LEU A 69 -15.42 6.27 -25.25
CA LEU A 69 -16.85 5.96 -25.32
C LEU A 69 -17.20 5.41 -26.71
N ASN A 70 -17.59 4.13 -26.75
CA ASN A 70 -17.89 3.44 -27.99
C ASN A 70 -19.37 3.60 -28.40
N TYR A 71 -19.69 4.73 -29.01
CA TYR A 71 -21.03 5.01 -29.56
C TYR A 71 -21.15 4.59 -31.04
N GLN A 72 -22.29 4.03 -31.43
CA GLN A 72 -22.63 3.69 -32.82
C GLN A 72 -23.06 4.93 -33.63
N LEU A 73 -23.74 5.88 -33.00
CA LEU A 73 -24.17 7.15 -33.58
C LEU A 73 -23.00 8.13 -33.68
N LYS A 74 -22.47 8.27 -34.90
CA LYS A 74 -21.35 9.16 -35.20
C LYS A 74 -21.57 10.64 -34.83
N ASP A 75 -22.80 11.13 -34.88
CA ASP A 75 -23.12 12.50 -34.45
C ASP A 75 -22.98 12.68 -32.93
N LEU A 76 -23.42 11.68 -32.15
CA LEU A 76 -23.24 11.70 -30.69
C LEU A 76 -21.75 11.61 -30.34
N GLU A 77 -21.05 10.64 -30.92
CA GLU A 77 -19.60 10.44 -30.74
C GLU A 77 -18.82 11.74 -30.99
N SER A 78 -19.01 12.36 -32.15
CA SER A 78 -18.33 13.61 -32.50
C SER A 78 -18.60 14.74 -31.51
N ARG A 79 -19.82 14.83 -30.97
CA ARG A 79 -20.21 15.88 -30.02
C ARG A 79 -19.59 15.66 -28.66
N ILE A 80 -19.64 14.43 -28.15
CA ILE A 80 -19.07 14.06 -26.86
C ILE A 80 -17.55 14.28 -26.87
N VAL A 81 -16.86 13.88 -27.95
CA VAL A 81 -15.42 14.10 -28.11
C VAL A 81 -15.08 15.60 -28.21
N SER A 82 -15.94 16.41 -28.83
CA SER A 82 -15.74 17.87 -28.93
C SER A 82 -16.12 18.65 -27.68
N ALA A 83 -16.80 18.01 -26.72
CA ALA A 83 -17.27 18.68 -25.52
C ALA A 83 -16.09 19.01 -24.58
N MET A 84 -16.20 20.10 -23.83
CA MET A 84 -15.25 20.41 -22.78
C MET A 84 -15.34 19.32 -21.70
N SER A 85 -14.26 18.55 -21.55
CA SER A 85 -14.15 17.52 -20.53
C SER A 85 -13.19 17.97 -19.42
N ALA A 86 -13.50 17.54 -18.21
CA ALA A 86 -12.63 17.67 -17.05
C ALA A 86 -12.62 16.32 -16.35
N SER A 87 -11.42 15.79 -16.09
CA SER A 87 -11.27 14.56 -15.32
C SER A 87 -11.35 14.88 -13.83
N LEU A 88 -12.15 14.12 -13.09
CA LEU A 88 -11.98 14.01 -11.65
C LEU A 88 -10.87 12.98 -11.42
N ALA A 89 -9.79 13.41 -10.79
CA ALA A 89 -8.79 12.48 -10.27
C ALA A 89 -9.36 11.73 -9.07
N ASP A 90 -8.70 10.64 -8.68
CA ASP A 90 -8.97 10.00 -7.40
C ASP A 90 -8.87 11.02 -6.26
N PRO A 91 -9.68 10.87 -5.19
CA PRO A 91 -9.65 11.78 -4.08
C PRO A 91 -8.27 11.78 -3.42
N ASP A 92 -7.50 12.83 -3.66
CA ASP A 92 -6.23 13.08 -3.01
C ASP A 92 -6.42 13.69 -1.61
N GLU A 93 -5.35 13.80 -0.84
CA GLU A 93 -5.41 14.41 0.50
C GLU A 93 -5.96 15.84 0.47
N GLU A 94 -5.68 16.58 -0.61
CA GLU A 94 -6.12 17.96 -0.73
C GLU A 94 -7.63 18.03 -0.97
N LEU A 95 -8.19 17.13 -1.78
CA LEU A 95 -9.63 17.01 -1.95
C LEU A 95 -10.30 16.56 -0.66
N LEU A 96 -9.75 15.56 0.05
CA LEU A 96 -10.26 15.14 1.36
C LEU A 96 -10.22 16.27 2.38
N ARG A 97 -9.14 17.05 2.39
CA ARG A 97 -9.00 18.26 3.22
C ARG A 97 -10.06 19.29 2.88
N ILE A 98 -10.25 19.61 1.61
CA ILE A 98 -11.27 20.54 1.13
C ILE A 98 -12.67 20.03 1.50
N MET A 99 -12.92 18.73 1.36
CA MET A 99 -14.18 18.10 1.73
C MET A 99 -14.43 18.17 3.23
N LEU A 100 -13.43 17.91 4.09
CA LEU A 100 -13.55 18.05 5.54
C LEU A 100 -13.81 19.51 5.93
N VAL A 101 -13.04 20.46 5.41
CA VAL A 101 -13.26 21.90 5.64
C VAL A 101 -14.67 22.31 5.22
N LYS A 102 -15.13 21.84 4.07
CA LYS A 102 -16.49 22.10 3.58
C LYS A 102 -17.54 21.47 4.49
N LEU A 103 -17.40 20.21 4.89
CA LEU A 103 -18.33 19.51 5.79
C LEU A 103 -18.43 20.20 7.16
N PHE A 104 -17.30 20.70 7.69
CA PHE A 104 -17.29 21.49 8.91
C PHE A 104 -18.01 22.83 8.71
N THR A 105 -17.73 23.51 7.61
CA THR A 105 -18.40 24.78 7.26
C THR A 105 -19.91 24.61 7.11
N ASP A 106 -20.36 23.58 6.38
CA ASP A 106 -21.78 23.28 6.16
C ASP A 106 -22.51 22.94 7.47
N ARG A 107 -21.79 22.41 8.47
CA ARG A 107 -22.30 22.13 9.83
C ARG A 107 -22.08 23.27 10.82
N GLN A 108 -21.65 24.44 10.36
CA GLN A 108 -21.35 25.62 11.20
C GLN A 108 -20.32 25.33 12.31
N MET A 109 -19.40 24.39 12.07
CA MET A 109 -18.29 24.10 12.98
C MET A 109 -17.04 24.82 12.52
N HIS A 110 -16.43 25.60 13.42
CA HIS A 110 -15.13 26.23 13.17
C HIS A 110 -14.02 25.25 13.54
N THR A 111 -13.34 24.72 12.54
CA THR A 111 -12.18 23.82 12.70
C THR A 111 -10.94 24.48 12.14
N ASP A 112 -9.84 24.48 12.90
CA ASP A 112 -8.55 24.93 12.40
C ASP A 112 -7.90 23.86 11.50
N ILE A 113 -6.91 24.28 10.71
CA ILE A 113 -6.21 23.40 9.76
C ILE A 113 -5.46 22.26 10.46
N ARG A 114 -5.00 22.43 11.71
CA ARG A 114 -4.32 21.36 12.46
C ARG A 114 -5.32 20.27 12.84
N THR A 115 -6.55 20.64 13.21
CA THR A 115 -7.62 19.66 13.46
C THR A 115 -7.98 18.88 12.20
N VAL A 116 -8.08 19.55 11.05
CA VAL A 116 -8.33 18.88 9.76
C VAL A 116 -7.19 17.93 9.40
N ASN A 117 -5.94 18.39 9.51
CA ASN A 117 -4.76 17.55 9.26
C ASN A 117 -4.67 16.39 10.27
N TYR A 118 -5.01 16.62 11.53
CA TYR A 118 -5.07 15.58 12.54
C TYR A 118 -6.08 14.51 12.14
N ILE A 119 -7.30 14.89 11.74
CA ILE A 119 -8.30 13.93 11.27
C ILE A 119 -7.77 13.16 10.06
N LEU A 120 -7.27 13.84 9.03
CA LEU A 120 -6.73 13.18 7.82
C LEU A 120 -5.59 12.19 8.12
N ASN A 121 -4.75 12.51 9.09
CA ASN A 121 -3.64 11.67 9.51
C ASN A 121 -4.08 10.49 10.40
N ASN A 122 -5.31 10.54 10.93
CA ASN A 122 -5.87 9.52 11.81
C ASN A 122 -7.12 8.83 11.23
N VAL A 123 -7.51 9.14 9.99
CA VAL A 123 -8.46 8.30 9.24
C VAL A 123 -7.70 7.06 8.81
N GLU A 124 -8.15 5.90 9.27
CA GLU A 124 -7.59 4.61 8.90
C GLU A 124 -7.70 4.41 7.39
N ARG A 125 -6.55 4.27 6.71
CA ARG A 125 -6.48 4.23 5.24
C ARG A 125 -6.40 2.82 4.66
N GLY A 126 -5.99 1.85 5.47
CA GLY A 126 -5.90 0.45 5.07
C GLY A 126 -5.76 -0.48 6.28
N LYS A 127 -6.10 -1.76 6.08
CA LYS A 127 -5.94 -2.82 7.08
C LYS A 127 -4.88 -3.80 6.62
N VAL A 128 -3.87 -4.00 7.46
CA VAL A 128 -2.74 -4.89 7.16
C VAL A 128 -2.77 -6.06 8.14
N LEU A 129 -2.69 -7.28 7.62
CA LEU A 129 -2.46 -8.47 8.45
C LEU A 129 -0.96 -8.78 8.48
N SER A 130 -0.32 -8.66 9.65
CA SER A 130 1.04 -9.16 9.86
C SER A 130 1.04 -10.61 10.35
N ILE A 131 1.73 -11.48 9.62
CA ILE A 131 1.99 -12.88 9.98
C ILE A 131 3.48 -13.04 10.29
N ALA A 132 3.85 -13.03 11.57
CA ALA A 132 5.26 -13.00 11.98
C ALA A 132 5.50 -13.57 13.39
N GLY A 133 6.77 -13.74 13.74
CA GLY A 133 7.18 -14.02 15.12
C GLY A 133 7.08 -12.79 16.03
N SER A 134 6.81 -13.02 17.32
CA SER A 134 6.84 -12.01 18.37
C SER A 134 8.25 -11.85 18.94
N ASP A 135 8.81 -10.65 18.85
CA ASP A 135 10.05 -10.23 19.51
C ASP A 135 9.74 -9.67 20.90
N SER A 136 10.20 -10.36 21.95
CA SER A 136 10.02 -9.90 23.34
C SER A 136 10.65 -8.53 23.64
N GLY A 137 11.69 -8.13 22.90
CA GLY A 137 12.32 -6.80 23.03
C GLY A 137 11.56 -5.69 22.31
N GLY A 138 10.60 -6.04 21.47
CA GLY A 138 9.71 -5.12 20.76
C GLY A 138 10.37 -4.28 19.67
N GLY A 139 11.58 -4.66 19.22
CA GLY A 139 12.33 -3.92 18.21
C GLY A 139 12.17 -4.48 16.79
N ALA A 140 11.76 -5.73 16.66
CA ALA A 140 11.48 -6.42 15.40
C ALA A 140 10.17 -7.23 15.49
N GLY A 141 9.97 -8.14 14.54
CA GLY A 141 8.82 -9.06 14.54
C GLY A 141 7.48 -8.32 14.51
N ILE A 142 6.47 -8.94 15.09
CA ILE A 142 5.10 -8.41 15.09
C ILE A 142 5.00 -7.06 15.81
N GLN A 143 5.88 -6.78 16.77
CA GLN A 143 5.92 -5.50 17.47
C GLN A 143 6.40 -4.36 16.57
N ALA A 144 7.45 -4.58 15.76
CA ALA A 144 7.86 -3.60 14.77
C ALA A 144 6.75 -3.41 13.72
N ASP A 145 6.12 -4.51 13.30
CA ASP A 145 5.05 -4.46 12.30
C ASP A 145 3.87 -3.62 12.77
N ILE A 146 3.33 -3.89 13.97
CA ILE A 146 2.23 -3.11 14.55
C ILE A 146 2.61 -1.63 14.64
N LYS A 147 3.81 -1.31 15.14
CA LYS A 147 4.28 0.07 15.26
C LYS A 147 4.36 0.77 13.91
N THR A 148 4.96 0.13 12.91
CA THR A 148 5.05 0.70 11.56
C THR A 148 3.68 0.91 10.94
N ILE A 149 2.83 -0.12 10.94
CA ILE A 149 1.49 -0.08 10.34
C ILE A 149 0.65 1.02 10.99
N THR A 150 0.69 1.11 12.32
CA THR A 150 -0.05 2.14 13.08
C THR A 150 0.48 3.54 12.78
N MET A 151 1.80 3.72 12.73
CA MET A 151 2.41 5.03 12.47
C MET A 151 2.20 5.53 11.04
N LEU A 152 1.88 4.63 10.11
CA LEU A 152 1.51 4.96 8.73
C LEU A 152 -0.02 5.06 8.53
N GLY A 153 -0.80 5.13 9.61
CA GLY A 153 -2.25 5.36 9.55
C GLY A 153 -3.07 4.14 9.10
N CYS A 154 -2.51 2.93 9.21
CA CYS A 154 -3.20 1.68 8.92
C CYS A 154 -3.55 0.92 10.21
N TYR A 155 -4.53 0.02 10.13
CA TYR A 155 -4.86 -0.89 11.21
C TYR A 155 -4.05 -2.19 11.10
N ALA A 156 -3.43 -2.57 12.21
CA ALA A 156 -2.62 -3.78 12.30
C ALA A 156 -3.42 -4.95 12.89
N ALA A 157 -3.86 -5.86 12.02
CA ALA A 157 -4.26 -7.20 12.44
C ALA A 157 -3.01 -8.11 12.52
N THR A 158 -3.07 -9.15 13.35
CA THR A 158 -1.88 -9.98 13.60
C THR A 158 -2.18 -11.47 13.66
N CYS A 159 -1.22 -12.26 13.20
CA CYS A 159 -1.12 -13.69 13.44
C CYS A 159 0.30 -14.01 13.91
N ILE A 160 0.43 -14.45 15.16
CA ILE A 160 1.73 -14.82 15.73
C ILE A 160 2.10 -16.22 15.23
N THR A 161 3.30 -16.37 14.67
CA THR A 161 3.83 -17.66 14.19
C THR A 161 4.73 -18.34 15.22
N SER A 162 5.45 -17.53 16.00
CA SER A 162 6.44 -17.96 16.98
C SER A 162 6.59 -16.90 18.06
N VAL A 163 7.04 -17.28 19.25
CA VAL A 163 7.48 -16.36 20.31
C VAL A 163 8.97 -16.53 20.50
N THR A 164 9.73 -15.43 20.55
CA THR A 164 11.16 -15.46 20.86
C THR A 164 11.41 -14.88 22.24
N ALA A 165 12.26 -15.54 23.03
CA ALA A 165 12.91 -14.91 24.18
C ALA A 165 14.09 -14.10 23.63
N GLN A 166 13.88 -12.83 23.37
CA GLN A 166 14.81 -11.95 22.67
C GLN A 166 14.86 -10.57 23.31
N ASN A 167 16.04 -9.93 23.24
CA ASN A 167 16.24 -8.54 23.62
C ASN A 167 17.30 -7.90 22.70
N THR A 168 17.77 -6.70 23.03
CA THR A 168 18.73 -5.97 22.18
C THR A 168 20.11 -6.63 22.08
N THR A 169 20.44 -7.57 22.98
CA THR A 169 21.73 -8.27 22.99
C THR A 169 21.71 -9.64 22.31
N GLY A 170 20.53 -10.22 22.03
CA GLY A 170 20.44 -11.48 21.30
C GLY A 170 19.12 -12.23 21.47
N VAL A 171 19.08 -13.42 20.88
CA VAL A 171 17.99 -14.39 20.95
C VAL A 171 18.42 -15.56 21.83
N TYR A 172 17.58 -15.93 22.79
CA TYR A 172 17.86 -16.97 23.80
C TYR A 172 16.95 -18.20 23.66
N GLY A 173 15.92 -18.12 22.83
CA GLY A 173 15.04 -19.24 22.53
C GLY A 173 13.91 -18.86 21.59
N THR A 174 13.39 -19.85 20.88
CA THR A 174 12.28 -19.70 19.93
C THR A 174 11.26 -20.80 20.16
N TRP A 175 9.98 -20.44 20.16
CA TRP A 175 8.86 -21.37 20.34
C TRP A 175 7.82 -21.13 19.25
N ASN A 176 7.74 -22.07 18.32
CA ASN A 176 6.83 -21.99 17.18
C ASN A 176 5.43 -22.47 17.59
N LEU A 177 4.39 -21.73 17.21
CA LEU A 177 2.99 -22.11 17.40
C LEU A 177 2.60 -23.28 16.49
N ALA A 178 1.64 -24.08 16.94
CA ALA A 178 1.12 -25.19 16.15
C ALA A 178 0.46 -24.67 14.85
N PRO A 179 0.55 -25.40 13.72
CA PRO A 179 -0.13 -25.05 12.47
C PRO A 179 -1.61 -24.68 12.65
N GLU A 180 -2.34 -25.48 13.43
CA GLU A 180 -3.76 -25.23 13.74
C GLU A 180 -4.00 -23.88 14.42
N ALA A 181 -3.09 -23.44 15.31
CA ALA A 181 -3.21 -22.16 15.97
C ALA A 181 -2.96 -20.98 15.00
N VAL A 182 -2.04 -21.14 14.05
CA VAL A 182 -1.78 -20.15 13.00
C VAL A 182 -2.96 -20.04 12.04
N GLU A 183 -3.48 -21.19 11.57
CA GLU A 183 -4.69 -21.26 10.75
C GLU A 183 -5.87 -20.58 11.42
N LYS A 184 -6.18 -20.92 12.68
CA LYS A 184 -7.29 -20.32 13.42
C LYS A 184 -7.15 -18.82 13.61
N GLN A 185 -5.93 -18.30 13.83
CA GLN A 185 -5.69 -16.86 13.94
C GLN A 185 -5.98 -16.15 12.60
N VAL A 186 -5.41 -16.64 11.50
CA VAL A 186 -5.61 -16.05 10.17
C VAL A 186 -7.08 -16.10 9.77
N MET A 187 -7.74 -17.24 9.95
CA MET A 187 -9.15 -17.40 9.61
C MET A 187 -10.06 -16.51 10.47
N ALA A 188 -9.79 -16.37 11.77
CA ALA A 188 -10.56 -15.48 12.64
C ALA A 188 -10.49 -14.03 12.14
N VAL A 189 -9.30 -13.54 11.80
CA VAL A 189 -9.12 -12.19 11.23
C VAL A 189 -9.83 -12.06 9.89
N LEU A 190 -9.56 -12.95 8.94
CA LEU A 190 -10.08 -12.84 7.58
C LEU A 190 -11.60 -13.04 7.48
N SER A 191 -12.21 -13.71 8.46
CA SER A 191 -13.66 -13.91 8.51
C SER A 191 -14.45 -12.67 8.92
N ASP A 192 -13.81 -11.68 9.54
CA ASP A 192 -14.45 -10.48 10.09
C ASP A 192 -13.88 -9.19 9.48
N ILE A 193 -12.57 -9.14 9.27
CA ILE A 193 -11.85 -7.96 8.81
C ILE A 193 -11.47 -8.13 7.35
N LYS A 194 -11.96 -7.23 6.48
CA LYS A 194 -11.46 -7.11 5.11
C LYS A 194 -10.05 -6.53 5.14
N ILE A 195 -9.05 -7.39 4.96
CA ILE A 195 -7.62 -7.04 4.89
C ILE A 195 -7.28 -6.56 3.48
N ASP A 196 -6.58 -5.42 3.42
CA ASP A 196 -6.18 -4.76 2.16
C ASP A 196 -4.77 -5.17 1.73
N SER A 197 -3.88 -5.56 2.66
CA SER A 197 -2.59 -6.19 2.35
C SER A 197 -2.12 -7.12 3.47
N ILE A 198 -1.24 -8.07 3.13
CA ILE A 198 -0.64 -9.01 4.08
C ILE A 198 0.86 -8.80 4.10
N LYS A 199 1.42 -8.64 5.30
CA LYS A 199 2.86 -8.69 5.53
C LYS A 199 3.21 -10.02 6.17
N ILE A 200 4.21 -10.70 5.62
CA ILE A 200 4.75 -11.94 6.19
C ILE A 200 6.20 -11.71 6.58
N GLY A 201 6.54 -11.96 7.84
CA GLY A 201 7.90 -11.86 8.35
C GLY A 201 8.50 -13.24 8.60
N MET A 202 9.21 -13.40 9.73
CA MET A 202 9.75 -14.68 10.17
C MET A 202 8.67 -15.76 10.22
N LEU A 203 8.80 -16.76 9.35
CA LEU A 203 7.86 -17.85 9.19
C LEU A 203 8.61 -19.19 9.19
N PRO A 204 8.45 -20.01 10.24
CA PRO A 204 9.02 -21.35 10.27
C PRO A 204 8.61 -22.21 9.06
N PRO A 205 9.49 -23.03 8.47
CA PRO A 205 9.20 -23.84 7.28
C PRO A 205 7.93 -24.69 7.42
N ARG A 206 7.70 -25.27 8.61
CA ARG A 206 6.52 -26.09 8.92
C ARG A 206 5.18 -25.35 8.86
N LEU A 207 5.20 -24.02 8.83
CA LEU A 207 4.02 -23.15 8.80
C LEU A 207 3.77 -22.55 7.41
N MET A 208 4.72 -22.65 6.47
CA MET A 208 4.61 -22.01 5.15
C MET A 208 3.43 -22.56 4.34
N GLU A 209 3.23 -23.87 4.34
CA GLU A 209 2.11 -24.50 3.65
C GLU A 209 0.77 -24.11 4.30
N THR A 210 0.71 -24.10 5.64
CA THR A 210 -0.48 -23.66 6.38
C THR A 210 -0.85 -22.23 6.01
N VAL A 211 0.10 -21.30 6.06
CA VAL A 211 -0.12 -19.89 5.69
C VAL A 211 -0.52 -19.79 4.22
N ALA A 212 0.17 -20.48 3.31
CA ALA A 212 -0.17 -20.50 1.90
C ALA A 212 -1.60 -20.98 1.64
N ASN A 213 -2.13 -21.91 2.45
CA ASN A 213 -3.49 -22.44 2.28
C ASN A 213 -4.58 -21.48 2.77
N VAL A 214 -4.31 -20.67 3.80
CA VAL A 214 -5.33 -19.80 4.42
C VAL A 214 -5.33 -18.37 3.88
N ILE A 215 -4.22 -17.88 3.32
CA ILE A 215 -4.20 -16.52 2.77
C ILE A 215 -4.94 -16.45 1.42
N PRO A 216 -5.72 -15.39 1.18
CA PRO A 216 -6.40 -15.15 -0.09
C PRO A 216 -5.40 -14.94 -1.23
N GLY A 217 -5.80 -15.27 -2.46
CA GLY A 217 -4.93 -15.15 -3.64
C GLY A 217 -4.96 -13.77 -4.30
N ASP A 218 -5.96 -12.96 -3.99
CA ASP A 218 -6.21 -11.63 -4.55
C ASP A 218 -5.74 -10.48 -3.63
N THR A 219 -5.33 -10.77 -2.40
CA THR A 219 -4.75 -9.77 -1.49
C THR A 219 -3.25 -9.64 -1.72
N PRO A 220 -2.72 -8.42 -1.91
CA PRO A 220 -1.29 -8.19 -2.03
C PRO A 220 -0.50 -8.73 -0.83
N VAL A 221 0.60 -9.44 -1.10
CA VAL A 221 1.45 -10.03 -0.05
C VAL A 221 2.88 -9.50 -0.18
N VAL A 222 3.38 -8.89 0.89
CA VAL A 222 4.79 -8.52 1.06
C VAL A 222 5.46 -9.54 1.99
N LEU A 223 6.40 -10.31 1.46
CA LEU A 223 7.14 -11.33 2.21
C LEU A 223 8.59 -10.89 2.46
N ASP A 224 8.96 -10.72 3.73
CA ASP A 224 10.34 -10.58 4.17
C ASP A 224 10.89 -11.96 4.53
N PRO A 225 11.78 -12.56 3.71
CA PRO A 225 12.25 -13.94 3.91
C PRO A 225 13.30 -14.02 5.02
N VAL A 226 12.91 -13.68 6.25
CA VAL A 226 13.80 -13.62 7.41
C VAL A 226 14.36 -15.00 7.71
N MET A 227 15.64 -15.21 7.37
CA MET A 227 16.37 -16.45 7.66
C MET A 227 17.27 -16.32 8.90
N VAL A 228 17.86 -15.14 9.11
CA VAL A 228 18.82 -14.86 10.17
C VAL A 228 18.43 -13.59 10.92
N ALA A 229 18.49 -13.62 12.25
CA ALA A 229 18.24 -12.44 13.09
C ALA A 229 19.37 -11.40 12.94
N THR A 230 19.10 -10.13 13.28
CA THR A 230 20.14 -9.07 13.31
C THR A 230 21.32 -9.44 14.22
N SER A 231 21.11 -10.26 15.24
CA SER A 231 22.15 -10.78 16.13
C SER A 231 22.99 -11.92 15.54
N GLY A 232 22.70 -12.38 14.32
CA GLY A 232 23.36 -13.51 13.66
C GLY A 232 22.79 -14.88 14.03
N PHE A 233 21.70 -14.94 14.81
CA PHE A 233 21.05 -16.21 15.17
C PHE A 233 20.24 -16.74 13.98
N GLU A 234 20.51 -17.98 13.56
CA GLU A 234 19.73 -18.63 12.50
C GLU A 234 18.32 -18.93 12.99
N LEU A 235 17.33 -18.32 12.35
CA LEU A 235 15.91 -18.48 12.70
C LEU A 235 15.25 -19.54 11.82
N VAL A 236 15.61 -19.57 10.54
CA VAL A 236 15.07 -20.49 9.55
C VAL A 236 16.22 -20.99 8.66
N GLY A 237 16.36 -22.31 8.58
CA GLY A 237 17.29 -22.95 7.66
C GLY A 237 16.95 -22.60 6.21
N ALA A 238 17.91 -22.02 5.52
CA ALA A 238 17.68 -21.44 4.19
C ALA A 238 17.34 -22.53 3.14
N THR A 239 17.89 -23.75 3.29
CA THR A 239 17.51 -24.90 2.46
C THR A 239 16.07 -25.36 2.72
N GLU A 240 15.64 -25.38 3.98
CA GLU A 240 14.28 -25.74 4.38
C GLU A 240 13.27 -24.69 3.91
N PHE A 241 13.63 -23.40 3.96
CA PHE A 241 12.82 -22.32 3.40
C PHE A 241 12.50 -22.59 1.93
N MET A 242 13.52 -22.89 1.12
CA MET A 242 13.32 -23.14 -0.32
C MET A 242 12.47 -24.38 -0.59
N LYS A 243 12.60 -25.43 0.22
CA LYS A 243 11.78 -26.65 0.09
C LYS A 243 10.31 -26.43 0.41
N CYS A 244 9.99 -25.53 1.34
CA CYS A 244 8.63 -25.35 1.87
C CYS A 244 7.89 -24.11 1.31
N SER A 245 8.59 -23.16 0.68
CA SER A 245 8.01 -21.87 0.28
C SER A 245 7.29 -21.89 -1.08
N GLY A 246 7.39 -22.95 -1.88
CA GLY A 246 6.92 -22.94 -3.28
C GLY A 246 5.43 -22.60 -3.48
N ALA A 247 4.53 -23.04 -2.59
CA ALA A 247 3.11 -22.66 -2.66
C ALA A 247 2.87 -21.21 -2.23
N LEU A 248 3.63 -20.74 -1.23
CA LEU A 248 3.54 -19.39 -0.70
C LEU A 248 4.05 -18.36 -1.72
N LEU A 249 5.22 -18.60 -2.33
CA LEU A 249 5.86 -17.67 -3.27
C LEU A 249 4.97 -17.29 -4.46
N LYS A 250 4.11 -18.22 -4.91
CA LYS A 250 3.13 -17.97 -5.99
C LYS A 250 2.04 -16.96 -5.63
N LYS A 251 1.88 -16.65 -4.35
CA LYS A 251 0.93 -15.64 -3.83
C LYS A 251 1.63 -14.34 -3.43
N VAL A 252 2.96 -14.27 -3.55
CA VAL A 252 3.74 -13.12 -3.09
C VAL A 252 3.81 -12.05 -4.18
N SER A 253 3.29 -10.87 -3.86
CA SER A 253 3.35 -9.69 -4.72
C SER A 253 4.74 -9.05 -4.70
N LEU A 254 5.38 -9.03 -3.52
CA LEU A 254 6.74 -8.53 -3.35
C LEU A 254 7.52 -9.36 -2.34
N LEU A 255 8.65 -9.92 -2.76
CA LEU A 255 9.64 -10.51 -1.87
C LEU A 255 10.76 -9.49 -1.58
N THR A 256 11.18 -9.36 -0.32
CA THR A 256 12.18 -8.35 0.08
C THR A 256 13.47 -8.95 0.66
N PRO A 257 14.22 -9.81 -0.06
CA PRO A 257 15.44 -10.43 0.49
C PRO A 257 16.57 -9.40 0.67
N ASN A 258 17.41 -9.59 1.69
CA ASN A 258 18.73 -8.95 1.73
C ASN A 258 19.72 -9.68 0.79
N ILE A 259 20.94 -9.15 0.63
CA ILE A 259 21.96 -9.76 -0.24
C ILE A 259 22.21 -11.25 0.13
N PRO A 260 22.57 -11.63 1.38
CA PRO A 260 22.76 -13.03 1.73
C PRO A 260 21.55 -13.93 1.43
N GLU A 261 20.33 -13.47 1.72
CA GLU A 261 19.09 -14.19 1.41
C GLU A 261 18.93 -14.37 -0.11
N ALA A 262 19.18 -13.32 -0.90
CA ALA A 262 19.09 -13.35 -2.34
C ALA A 262 20.15 -14.28 -2.97
N GLU A 263 21.38 -14.29 -2.47
CA GLU A 263 22.44 -15.21 -2.90
C GLU A 263 22.03 -16.67 -2.66
N HIS A 264 21.48 -16.96 -1.48
CA HIS A 264 21.03 -18.30 -1.15
C HIS A 264 19.85 -18.76 -2.01
N MET A 265 18.84 -17.91 -2.19
CA MET A 265 17.65 -18.24 -2.97
C MET A 265 17.94 -18.39 -4.47
N SER A 266 18.87 -17.59 -5.01
CA SER A 266 19.20 -17.60 -6.44
C SER A 266 20.37 -18.53 -6.81
N GLY A 267 21.22 -18.89 -5.85
CA GLY A 267 22.50 -19.55 -6.10
C GLY A 267 23.56 -18.67 -6.76
N VAL A 268 23.30 -17.35 -6.91
CA VAL A 268 24.22 -16.39 -7.52
C VAL A 268 25.00 -15.67 -6.42
N THR A 269 26.33 -15.65 -6.52
CA THR A 269 27.15 -14.76 -5.69
C THR A 269 27.02 -13.32 -6.19
N ILE A 270 26.63 -12.40 -5.30
CA ILE A 270 26.34 -11.00 -5.63
C ILE A 270 27.55 -10.13 -5.28
N ARG A 271 28.18 -9.56 -6.31
CA ARG A 271 29.30 -8.61 -6.15
C ARG A 271 29.05 -7.27 -6.84
N THR A 272 28.19 -7.29 -7.85
CA THR A 272 27.87 -6.13 -8.67
C THR A 272 26.36 -5.93 -8.77
N LYS A 273 25.97 -4.73 -9.19
CA LYS A 273 24.58 -4.41 -9.55
C LYS A 273 23.99 -5.41 -10.56
N GLN A 274 24.79 -5.85 -11.53
CA GLN A 274 24.31 -6.81 -12.53
C GLN A 274 24.04 -8.19 -11.93
N ASP A 275 24.78 -8.58 -10.90
CA ASP A 275 24.54 -9.83 -10.17
C ASP A 275 23.25 -9.75 -9.35
N VAL A 276 22.97 -8.58 -8.75
CA VAL A 276 21.68 -8.33 -8.06
C VAL A 276 20.52 -8.51 -9.01
N ILE A 277 20.59 -7.92 -10.21
CA ILE A 277 19.55 -8.05 -11.23
C ILE A 277 19.38 -9.53 -11.63
N ARG A 278 20.49 -10.24 -11.89
CA ARG A 278 20.45 -11.67 -12.22
C ARG A 278 19.82 -12.52 -11.12
N ALA A 279 20.20 -12.27 -9.86
CA ALA A 279 19.64 -12.96 -8.70
C ALA A 279 18.13 -12.68 -8.57
N GLY A 280 17.73 -11.42 -8.74
CA GLY A 280 16.33 -10.99 -8.73
C GLY A 280 15.48 -11.69 -9.79
N GLU A 281 15.97 -11.81 -11.02
CA GLU A 281 15.27 -12.52 -12.11
C GLU A 281 15.09 -14.02 -11.82
N ILE A 282 16.13 -14.67 -11.26
CA ILE A 282 16.03 -16.08 -10.85
C ILE A 282 14.98 -16.23 -9.74
N ILE A 283 14.99 -15.34 -8.74
CA ILE A 283 14.01 -15.37 -7.64
C ILE A 283 12.60 -15.12 -8.17
N LYS A 284 12.41 -14.16 -9.06
CA LYS A 284 11.12 -13.86 -9.69
C LYS A 284 10.57 -15.09 -10.44
N SER A 285 11.45 -15.87 -11.09
CA SER A 285 11.08 -17.12 -11.77
C SER A 285 10.51 -18.21 -10.85
N LEU A 286 10.64 -18.07 -9.52
CA LEU A 286 10.02 -18.94 -8.53
C LEU A 286 8.51 -18.72 -8.37
N GLY A 287 7.94 -17.71 -9.06
CA GLY A 287 6.51 -17.40 -9.10
C GLY A 287 6.11 -16.14 -8.34
N VAL A 288 7.09 -15.32 -7.95
CA VAL A 288 6.88 -14.05 -7.23
C VAL A 288 6.62 -12.93 -8.25
N SER A 289 5.68 -12.02 -7.99
CA SER A 289 5.39 -10.90 -8.92
C SER A 289 6.49 -9.84 -8.96
N GLY A 290 7.14 -9.59 -7.82
CA GLY A 290 8.23 -8.61 -7.70
C GLY A 290 9.26 -8.99 -6.63
N VAL A 291 10.47 -8.46 -6.78
CA VAL A 291 11.60 -8.71 -5.86
C VAL A 291 12.32 -7.40 -5.55
N LEU A 292 12.44 -7.05 -4.27
CA LEU A 292 13.26 -5.94 -3.77
C LEU A 292 14.50 -6.51 -3.08
N VAL A 293 15.65 -6.50 -3.76
CA VAL A 293 16.91 -6.92 -3.14
C VAL A 293 17.49 -5.75 -2.34
N LYS A 294 17.57 -5.91 -1.01
CA LYS A 294 18.01 -4.89 -0.07
C LYS A 294 19.55 -4.84 0.01
N GLY A 295 20.15 -3.71 -0.32
CA GLY A 295 21.59 -3.52 -0.41
C GLY A 295 22.30 -3.20 0.90
N GLY A 296 21.61 -3.06 2.02
CA GLY A 296 22.19 -2.59 3.30
C GLY A 296 23.37 -3.43 3.84
N HIS A 297 23.56 -4.64 3.32
CA HIS A 297 24.66 -5.56 3.64
C HIS A 297 25.88 -5.44 2.72
N SER A 298 25.87 -4.53 1.74
CA SER A 298 27.02 -4.31 0.84
C SER A 298 28.18 -3.62 1.56
N ASP A 299 29.40 -3.86 1.08
CA ASP A 299 30.63 -3.23 1.58
C ASP A 299 30.77 -1.73 1.21
N ALA A 300 29.77 -1.15 0.52
CA ALA A 300 29.79 0.26 0.16
C ALA A 300 29.64 1.14 1.42
N GLU A 301 30.65 1.98 1.69
CA GLU A 301 30.72 2.79 2.90
C GLU A 301 29.80 4.03 2.85
N GLU A 302 29.55 4.60 1.67
CA GLU A 302 28.85 5.90 1.55
C GLU A 302 27.33 5.79 1.30
N TYR A 303 26.89 4.75 0.60
CA TYR A 303 25.49 4.60 0.20
C TYR A 303 24.99 3.16 0.27
N VAL A 304 23.67 3.03 0.40
CA VAL A 304 22.93 1.79 0.24
C VAL A 304 22.13 1.87 -1.05
N GLU A 305 22.13 0.78 -1.82
CA GLU A 305 21.40 0.67 -3.08
C GLU A 305 20.44 -0.51 -3.01
N ASP A 306 19.14 -0.24 -3.00
CA ASP A 306 18.10 -1.26 -3.07
C ASP A 306 17.59 -1.35 -4.52
N ILE A 307 17.43 -2.58 -5.02
CA ILE A 307 17.05 -2.82 -6.41
C ILE A 307 15.73 -3.57 -6.46
N LEU A 308 14.73 -2.93 -7.06
CA LEU A 308 13.39 -3.47 -7.26
C LEU A 308 13.26 -4.00 -8.69
N LEU A 309 12.78 -5.23 -8.82
CA LEU A 309 12.42 -5.85 -10.09
C LEU A 309 10.92 -6.15 -10.08
N THR A 310 10.16 -5.53 -10.98
CA THR A 310 8.73 -5.78 -11.20
C THR A 310 8.48 -6.17 -12.66
N GLU A 311 7.22 -6.33 -13.08
CA GLU A 311 6.89 -6.45 -14.51
C GLU A 311 7.14 -5.16 -15.29
N SER A 312 7.08 -4.01 -14.60
CA SER A 312 7.33 -2.67 -15.17
C SER A 312 8.81 -2.43 -15.50
N GLY A 313 9.72 -3.20 -14.89
CA GLY A 313 11.15 -3.13 -15.14
C GLY A 313 11.98 -3.17 -13.86
N VAL A 314 13.15 -2.54 -13.92
CA VAL A 314 14.13 -2.49 -12.82
C VAL A 314 14.26 -1.05 -12.32
N LEU A 315 14.00 -0.84 -11.03
CA LEU A 315 14.21 0.44 -10.35
C LEU A 315 15.33 0.32 -9.31
N CYS A 316 16.01 1.44 -9.09
CA CYS A 316 17.14 1.55 -8.20
C CYS A 316 16.92 2.70 -7.22
N PHE A 317 16.98 2.40 -5.93
CA PHE A 317 16.82 3.36 -4.86
C PHE A 317 18.16 3.54 -4.14
N LYS A 318 18.75 4.73 -4.26
CA LYS A 318 20.05 5.04 -3.67
C LYS A 318 19.89 6.02 -2.51
N ASN A 319 20.36 5.62 -1.32
CA ASN A 319 20.29 6.44 -0.11
C ASN A 319 21.63 6.52 0.60
N ALA A 320 21.84 7.60 1.34
CA ALA A 320 23.02 7.74 2.20
C ALA A 320 23.03 6.64 3.27
N ARG A 321 24.19 6.01 3.47
CA ARG A 321 24.33 4.99 4.52
C ARG A 321 24.21 5.65 5.90
N ILE A 322 23.29 5.16 6.72
CA ILE A 322 23.20 5.55 8.13
C ILE A 322 24.21 4.69 8.92
N PRO A 323 25.13 5.30 9.70
CA PRO A 323 26.12 4.56 10.47
C PRO A 323 25.48 3.61 11.50
N GLY A 324 26.12 2.45 11.68
CA GLY A 324 25.72 1.45 12.68
C GLY A 324 24.77 0.38 12.14
N ARG A 325 24.37 -0.53 13.04
CA ARG A 325 23.34 -1.55 12.77
C ARG A 325 22.14 -1.27 13.68
N ALA A 326 20.96 -1.21 13.09
CA ALA A 326 19.71 -1.10 13.82
C ALA A 326 18.97 -2.44 13.81
N HIS A 327 18.31 -2.73 14.92
CA HIS A 327 17.44 -3.89 15.07
C HIS A 327 16.09 -3.61 14.40
N GLY A 328 15.56 -4.57 13.66
CA GLY A 328 14.22 -4.51 13.06
C GLY A 328 14.07 -3.72 11.75
N THR A 329 15.16 -3.33 11.07
CA THR A 329 15.09 -2.56 9.82
C THR A 329 14.33 -3.29 8.71
N GLY A 330 14.55 -4.60 8.54
CA GLY A 330 13.84 -5.42 7.55
C GLY A 330 12.34 -5.53 7.81
N CYS A 331 11.96 -5.80 9.08
CA CYS A 331 10.56 -5.84 9.48
C CYS A 331 9.88 -4.48 9.29
N THR A 332 10.56 -3.39 9.63
CA THR A 332 10.05 -2.03 9.46
C THR A 332 9.85 -1.71 7.98
N LEU A 333 10.82 -2.03 7.12
CA LEU A 333 10.72 -1.77 5.67
C LEU A 333 9.56 -2.53 5.04
N SER A 334 9.50 -3.85 5.25
CA SER A 334 8.45 -4.70 4.67
C SER A 334 7.06 -4.33 5.17
N SER A 335 6.92 -3.97 6.46
CA SER A 335 5.67 -3.48 7.03
C SER A 335 5.27 -2.11 6.51
N ALA A 336 6.23 -1.22 6.25
CA ALA A 336 5.95 0.08 5.64
C ALA A 336 5.47 -0.09 4.19
N ILE A 337 6.12 -0.95 3.41
CA ILE A 337 5.67 -1.27 2.04
C ILE A 337 4.25 -1.83 2.08
N ALA A 338 3.97 -2.82 2.93
CA ALA A 338 2.63 -3.39 3.04
C ALA A 338 1.57 -2.35 3.43
N SER A 339 1.92 -1.38 4.28
CA SER A 339 1.03 -0.29 4.68
C SER A 339 0.73 0.65 3.52
N PHE A 340 1.74 1.07 2.74
CA PHE A 340 1.53 1.91 1.57
C PHE A 340 0.73 1.20 0.47
N VAL A 341 0.95 -0.10 0.27
CA VAL A 341 0.14 -0.93 -0.63
C VAL A 341 -1.31 -1.00 -0.15
N ALA A 342 -1.56 -1.15 1.17
CA ALA A 342 -2.91 -1.13 1.73
C ALA A 342 -3.61 0.23 1.54
N CYS A 343 -2.84 1.32 1.47
CA CYS A 343 -3.33 2.66 1.13
C CYS A 343 -3.53 2.88 -0.38
N GLY A 344 -3.30 1.87 -1.24
CA GLY A 344 -3.54 1.94 -2.68
C GLY A 344 -2.38 2.43 -3.53
N LEU A 345 -1.18 2.62 -2.97
CA LEU A 345 0.01 2.97 -3.76
C LEU A 345 0.48 1.78 -4.60
N SER A 346 1.11 2.06 -5.74
CA SER A 346 1.84 1.03 -6.50
C SER A 346 2.99 0.43 -5.69
N ILE A 347 3.52 -0.72 -6.11
CA ILE A 347 4.67 -1.35 -5.44
C ILE A 347 5.88 -0.42 -5.50
N GLU A 348 6.11 0.22 -6.63
CA GLU A 348 7.21 1.15 -6.87
C GLU A 348 7.15 2.35 -5.91
N GLU A 349 6.00 3.02 -5.83
CA GLU A 349 5.78 4.17 -4.92
C GLU A 349 5.82 3.73 -3.44
N SER A 350 5.30 2.55 -3.13
CA SER A 350 5.31 1.99 -1.77
C SER A 350 6.73 1.70 -1.29
N VAL A 351 7.60 1.18 -2.17
CA VAL A 351 9.01 0.95 -1.86
C VAL A 351 9.74 2.26 -1.64
N GLU A 352 9.58 3.25 -2.52
CA GLU A 352 10.21 4.56 -2.36
C GLU A 352 9.83 5.23 -1.04
N SER A 353 8.52 5.25 -0.74
CA SER A 353 7.97 5.83 0.48
C SER A 353 8.46 5.09 1.74
N ALA A 354 8.49 3.75 1.69
CA ALA A 354 8.95 2.92 2.81
C ALA A 354 10.45 3.11 3.11
N ILE A 355 11.27 3.27 2.08
CA ILE A 355 12.70 3.58 2.20
C ILE A 355 12.89 4.95 2.87
N GLY A 356 12.10 5.95 2.48
CA GLY A 356 12.11 7.27 3.12
C GLY A 356 11.74 7.21 4.60
N TYR A 357 10.66 6.50 4.92
CA TYR A 357 10.22 6.26 6.30
C TYR A 357 11.30 5.54 7.12
N LEU A 358 11.83 4.41 6.64
CA LEU A 358 12.88 3.66 7.33
C LEU A 358 14.11 4.55 7.59
N THR A 359 14.56 5.30 6.60
CA THR A 359 15.69 6.23 6.72
C THR A 359 15.51 7.18 7.89
N ASN A 360 14.32 7.76 8.05
CA ASN A 360 14.04 8.67 9.17
C ASN A 360 13.97 7.96 10.52
N THR A 361 13.32 6.77 10.58
CA THR A 361 13.27 5.98 11.82
C THR A 361 14.67 5.56 12.30
N MET A 362 15.59 5.30 11.38
CA MET A 362 16.97 4.93 11.68
C MET A 362 17.78 6.14 12.16
N ARG A 363 17.64 7.32 11.53
CA ARG A 363 18.29 8.56 12.00
C ARG A 363 17.88 8.94 13.41
N ALA A 364 16.63 8.65 13.74
CA ALA A 364 16.02 8.96 15.02
C ALA A 364 16.14 7.82 16.05
N ALA A 365 16.89 6.74 15.75
CA ALA A 365 16.92 5.53 16.55
C ALA A 365 17.31 5.81 18.03
N PRO A 366 16.48 5.40 19.01
CA PRO A 366 16.77 5.63 20.42
C PRO A 366 17.87 4.70 20.92
N LYS A 367 18.53 5.09 22.01
CA LYS A 367 19.41 4.19 22.76
C LYS A 367 18.57 3.32 23.70
N ILE A 368 18.38 2.04 23.36
CA ILE A 368 17.60 1.09 24.17
C ILE A 368 18.44 -0.14 24.49
N GLY A 369 18.53 -0.47 25.78
CA GLY A 369 19.35 -1.58 26.26
C GLY A 369 20.84 -1.38 25.96
N CYS A 370 21.58 -2.48 25.81
CA CYS A 370 23.04 -2.47 25.68
C CYS A 370 23.57 -3.05 24.37
N GLY A 371 22.70 -3.56 23.49
CA GLY A 371 23.07 -4.14 22.20
C GLY A 371 22.63 -3.29 21.01
N TYR A 372 22.04 -3.92 19.99
CA TYR A 372 21.56 -3.23 18.79
C TYR A 372 20.31 -2.41 19.09
N ASN A 373 20.36 -1.11 18.77
CA ASN A 373 19.23 -0.20 18.98
C ASN A 373 18.10 -0.49 17.98
N PRO A 374 16.83 -0.55 18.42
CA PRO A 374 15.71 -0.58 17.50
C PRO A 374 15.55 0.76 16.77
N VAL A 375 14.87 0.76 15.63
CA VAL A 375 14.50 2.01 14.94
C VAL A 375 13.40 2.76 15.68
N PHE A 376 13.31 4.08 15.45
CA PHE A 376 12.30 4.94 16.08
C PHE A 376 11.05 5.12 15.20
N HIS A 377 10.13 4.18 15.31
CA HIS A 377 8.92 4.08 14.48
C HIS A 377 8.04 5.35 14.55
N ASN A 378 8.01 6.01 15.70
CA ASN A 378 7.17 7.15 16.01
C ASN A 378 7.91 8.50 15.96
N TYR A 379 8.98 8.61 15.16
CA TYR A 379 9.82 9.81 15.08
C TYR A 379 9.04 11.10 14.77
N GLU A 380 7.99 11.02 13.95
CA GLU A 380 7.17 12.18 13.58
C GLU A 380 6.31 12.73 14.72
N LEU A 381 5.98 11.90 15.71
CA LEU A 381 5.22 12.36 16.88
C LEU A 381 6.10 13.16 17.85
N PHE A 382 7.41 13.01 17.75
CA PHE A 382 8.38 13.59 18.67
C PHE A 382 9.52 14.29 17.94
N PRO A 383 9.24 15.30 17.09
CA PRO A 383 10.26 15.99 16.30
C PRO A 383 11.32 16.67 17.18
N ASP A 384 10.95 17.09 18.39
CA ASP A 384 11.84 17.78 19.32
C ASP A 384 12.55 16.86 20.32
N ALA A 385 12.11 15.60 20.49
CA ALA A 385 12.64 14.71 21.54
C ALA A 385 14.06 14.17 21.24
N ASN A 386 14.55 14.38 20.02
CA ASN A 386 15.91 14.01 19.60
C ASN A 386 16.90 15.18 19.65
N THR A 387 16.51 16.34 20.19
CA THR A 387 17.52 17.31 20.64
C THR A 387 18.16 16.76 21.91
N PRO A 388 19.50 16.57 21.95
CA PRO A 388 20.17 16.24 23.20
C PRO A 388 19.82 17.33 24.20
N SER A 389 19.19 16.97 25.31
CA SER A 389 19.10 17.86 26.46
C SER A 389 20.54 18.25 26.83
N SER A 390 20.85 19.54 26.62
CA SER A 390 22.14 20.19 26.90
C SER A 390 22.66 19.93 28.30
#